data_AF-A0A924FYT2-F1
#
_entry.id   AF-A0A924FYT2-F1
#
_cell.length_a   1.000
_cell.length_b   1.000
_cell.length_c   1.000
_cell.angle_alpha   90.00
_cell.angle_beta   90.00
_cell.angle_gamma   90.00
#
_symmetry.space_group_name_H-M   'P 1'
#
loop_
_entity.id
_entity.type
_entity.pdbx_description
1 polymer ?
#
loop_
_entity_poly.entity_id
_entity_poly.type
_entity_poly.pdbx_seq_one_letter_code
_entity_poly.pdbx_strand_id
1 'polypeptide(L)'
;MRWFKEAAPVRLKLLVAFGMLWSLTALVAVAPVLFGGAAVWIIGAGATVISGIACIVFREAIAGPYVATVVRMEALAAGDLTSPIEFTGYSDCVGRLTKAMFTFKEAAATQIAQNAEAERNSNIVRTMSHNMEKLADGDLTADITADFPASYAALKASFNQALSNLRDVIGGVSKGTEAIRTGSSEIAQASEDLARRTESNAASLEETSAALVQIEGRLKASATAAQGTVARADRAIASVGSGRKTAETATAAMTRVSDSAKGIDDVIEGLDKIAFQTRVLAMNAAVEAGRAGDAGRGFAVVADLVSALAMRAEEEAKRARDQLSVTQTEIVTAVQAVERVDGAFSDISGDVAEVHKLLAEMANDNVAQSSAVSEISAAVGSMDQATQQNAAMVEETSAAARSLTSEVAALAGQAAKFRLDRTPTLTRIAGRPVGVASDVALRLSAVNGTKLTARARNSETAREWANF
;
A
#
# COMPACT_ATOMS: atom_id res chain seq x y z
N MET A 1 42.90 -103.27 -23.91
CA MET A 1 42.41 -102.18 -24.82
C MET A 1 42.38 -100.78 -24.18
N ARG A 2 42.12 -100.60 -22.88
CA ARG A 2 42.06 -99.25 -22.25
C ARG A 2 43.34 -98.43 -22.39
N TRP A 3 44.49 -98.97 -22.01
CA TRP A 3 45.79 -98.31 -22.19
C TRP A 3 46.05 -97.88 -23.65
N PHE A 4 45.67 -98.74 -24.59
CA PHE A 4 45.80 -98.47 -26.02
C PHE A 4 44.86 -97.36 -26.50
N LYS A 5 43.64 -97.27 -25.96
CA LYS A 5 42.68 -96.20 -26.30
C LYS A 5 43.06 -94.86 -25.65
N GLU A 6 43.49 -94.87 -24.40
CA GLU A 6 43.60 -93.67 -23.55
C GLU A 6 45.02 -93.07 -23.47
N ALA A 7 46.07 -93.88 -23.58
CA ALA A 7 47.45 -93.46 -23.26
C ALA A 7 48.50 -93.69 -24.35
N ALA A 8 48.28 -94.66 -25.25
CA ALA A 8 49.27 -94.98 -26.28
C ALA A 8 49.45 -93.82 -27.29
N PRO A 9 50.68 -93.46 -27.68
CA PRO A 9 50.90 -92.46 -28.70
C PRO A 9 50.39 -92.94 -30.06
N VAL A 10 49.87 -92.03 -30.88
CA VAL A 10 49.23 -92.39 -32.17
C VAL A 10 50.16 -93.13 -33.11
N ARG A 11 51.45 -92.79 -33.13
CA ARG A 11 52.46 -93.54 -33.89
C ARG A 11 52.49 -95.02 -33.48
N LEU A 12 52.37 -95.31 -32.18
CA LEU A 12 52.31 -96.68 -31.67
C LEU A 12 50.96 -97.33 -31.99
N LYS A 13 49.84 -96.59 -31.90
CA LYS A 13 48.51 -97.13 -32.27
C LYS A 13 48.46 -97.55 -33.75
N LEU A 14 48.99 -96.71 -34.64
CA LEU A 14 49.07 -97.01 -36.07
C LEU A 14 50.04 -98.16 -36.35
N LEU A 15 51.21 -98.20 -35.68
CA LEU A 15 52.16 -99.30 -35.85
C LEU A 15 51.55 -100.64 -35.45
N VAL A 16 50.82 -100.70 -34.32
CA VAL A 16 50.12 -101.91 -33.88
C VAL A 16 48.97 -102.28 -34.82
N ALA A 17 48.19 -101.30 -35.30
CA ALA A 17 47.08 -101.56 -36.22
C ALA A 17 47.57 -102.08 -37.60
N PHE A 18 48.55 -101.39 -38.21
CA PHE A 18 49.14 -101.81 -39.48
C PHE A 18 49.94 -103.10 -39.32
N GLY A 19 50.71 -103.26 -38.23
CA GLY A 19 51.46 -104.48 -37.94
C GLY A 19 50.55 -105.70 -37.78
N MET A 20 49.42 -105.56 -37.09
CA MET A 20 48.42 -106.62 -36.96
C MET A 20 47.80 -106.97 -38.32
N LEU A 21 47.43 -105.97 -39.14
CA LEU A 21 46.89 -106.20 -40.48
C LEU A 21 47.90 -106.94 -41.38
N TRP A 22 49.16 -106.51 -41.34
CA TRP A 22 50.24 -107.11 -42.12
C TRP A 22 50.52 -108.55 -41.68
N SER A 23 50.48 -108.82 -40.37
CA SER A 23 50.62 -110.17 -39.83
C SER A 23 49.48 -111.10 -40.23
N LEU A 24 48.24 -110.61 -40.31
CA LEU A 24 47.08 -111.37 -40.78
C LEU A 24 47.17 -111.68 -42.27
N THR A 25 47.61 -110.72 -43.10
CA THR A 25 47.85 -110.98 -44.54
C THR A 25 48.98 -111.98 -44.77
N ALA A 26 50.06 -111.90 -43.98
CA ALA A 26 51.15 -112.87 -44.05
C ALA A 26 50.67 -114.29 -43.64
N LEU A 27 49.82 -114.40 -42.62
CA LEU A 27 49.24 -115.67 -42.19
C LEU A 27 48.43 -116.35 -43.31
N VAL A 28 47.60 -115.58 -44.03
CA VAL A 28 46.82 -116.09 -45.16
C VAL A 28 47.71 -116.47 -46.34
N ALA A 29 48.77 -115.71 -46.62
CA ALA A 29 49.70 -116.00 -47.72
C ALA A 29 50.54 -117.27 -47.48
N VAL A 30 50.85 -117.61 -46.22
CA VAL A 30 51.66 -118.79 -45.86
C VAL A 30 50.79 -120.06 -45.70
N ALA A 31 49.50 -119.91 -45.40
CA ALA A 31 48.58 -121.03 -45.19
C ALA A 31 48.55 -122.10 -46.33
N PRO A 32 48.64 -121.76 -47.64
CA PRO A 32 48.64 -122.74 -48.72
C PRO A 32 49.86 -123.67 -48.71
N VAL A 33 51.00 -123.19 -48.20
CA VAL A 33 52.26 -123.93 -48.18
C VAL A 33 52.28 -124.95 -47.04
N LEU A 34 51.62 -124.65 -45.91
CA LEU A 34 51.71 -125.47 -44.70
C LEU A 34 50.59 -126.51 -44.56
N PHE A 35 49.38 -126.24 -45.05
CA PHE A 35 48.19 -127.04 -44.70
C PHE A 35 47.43 -127.65 -45.90
N GLY A 36 47.91 -127.45 -47.15
CA GLY A 36 47.27 -128.00 -48.35
C GLY A 36 45.96 -127.29 -48.74
N GLY A 37 45.51 -127.51 -49.98
CA GLY A 37 44.53 -126.63 -50.68
C GLY A 37 43.15 -126.45 -50.02
N ALA A 38 42.70 -127.39 -49.18
CA ALA A 38 41.39 -127.30 -48.54
C ALA A 38 41.38 -126.41 -47.27
N ALA A 39 42.51 -126.29 -46.55
CA ALA A 39 42.60 -125.51 -45.31
C ALA A 39 42.67 -124.00 -45.54
N VAL A 40 43.05 -123.57 -46.76
CA VAL A 40 43.20 -122.17 -47.16
C VAL A 40 41.87 -121.41 -47.05
N TRP A 41 40.75 -122.04 -47.39
CA TRP A 41 39.44 -121.39 -47.33
C TRP A 41 38.97 -121.13 -45.89
N ILE A 42 39.27 -122.02 -44.95
CA ILE A 42 38.88 -121.87 -43.54
C ILE A 42 39.76 -120.82 -42.84
N ILE A 43 41.09 -120.87 -43.05
CA ILE A 43 42.03 -119.90 -42.48
C ILE A 43 41.81 -118.51 -43.10
N GLY A 44 41.57 -118.44 -44.42
CA GLY A 44 41.25 -117.20 -45.12
C GLY A 44 39.94 -116.57 -44.61
N ALA A 45 38.88 -117.36 -44.43
CA ALA A 45 37.63 -116.89 -43.86
C ALA A 45 37.81 -116.37 -42.41
N GLY A 46 38.52 -117.12 -41.56
CA GLY A 46 38.81 -116.71 -40.18
C GLY A 46 39.64 -115.42 -40.09
N ALA A 47 40.70 -115.31 -40.90
CA ALA A 47 41.54 -114.11 -40.95
C ALA A 47 40.78 -112.87 -41.45
N THR A 48 39.85 -113.05 -42.40
CA THR A 48 39.01 -111.96 -42.92
C THR A 48 38.04 -111.45 -41.84
N VAL A 49 37.42 -112.36 -41.08
CA VAL A 49 36.54 -111.99 -39.96
C VAL A 49 37.34 -111.26 -38.87
N ILE A 50 38.50 -111.78 -38.48
CA ILE A 50 39.37 -111.14 -37.47
C ILE A 50 39.86 -109.78 -37.94
N SER A 51 40.25 -109.63 -39.22
CA SER A 51 40.64 -108.36 -39.81
C SER A 51 39.48 -107.35 -39.82
N GLY A 52 38.27 -107.80 -40.16
CA GLY A 52 37.06 -106.97 -40.10
C GLY A 52 36.78 -106.46 -38.68
N ILE A 53 36.85 -107.35 -37.69
CA ILE A 53 36.67 -106.99 -36.26
C ILE A 53 37.79 -106.04 -35.80
N ALA A 54 39.05 -106.33 -36.12
CA ALA A 54 40.19 -105.48 -35.76
C ALA A 54 40.09 -104.09 -36.40
N CYS A 55 39.63 -104.01 -37.66
CA CYS A 55 39.42 -102.74 -38.35
C CYS A 55 38.35 -101.89 -37.66
N ILE A 56 37.23 -102.50 -37.23
CA ILE A 56 36.18 -101.81 -36.46
C ILE A 56 36.75 -101.30 -35.13
N VAL A 57 37.48 -102.16 -34.39
CA VAL A 57 38.04 -101.80 -33.08
C VAL A 57 39.11 -100.72 -33.18
N PHE A 58 40.00 -100.77 -34.18
CA PHE A 58 41.02 -99.73 -34.40
C PHE A 58 40.40 -98.44 -34.94
N ARG A 59 39.37 -98.51 -35.79
CA ARG A 59 38.61 -97.34 -36.24
C ARG A 59 37.98 -96.61 -35.05
N GLU A 60 37.30 -97.33 -34.15
CA GLU A 60 36.73 -96.72 -32.94
C GLU A 60 37.81 -96.25 -31.95
N ALA A 61 38.95 -96.93 -31.86
CA ALA A 61 40.02 -96.56 -30.93
C ALA A 61 40.88 -95.37 -31.39
N ILE A 62 41.00 -95.16 -32.71
CA ILE A 62 41.90 -94.16 -33.31
C ILE A 62 41.11 -93.06 -34.01
N ALA A 63 40.27 -93.41 -34.99
CA ALA A 63 39.60 -92.41 -35.82
C ALA A 63 38.46 -91.69 -35.07
N GLY A 64 37.70 -92.42 -34.24
CA GLY A 64 36.59 -91.85 -33.46
C GLY A 64 37.00 -90.65 -32.60
N PRO A 65 37.96 -90.80 -31.66
CA PRO A 65 38.41 -89.71 -30.79
C PRO A 65 39.01 -88.52 -31.56
N TYR A 66 39.70 -88.77 -32.67
CA TYR A 66 40.29 -87.72 -33.50
C TYR A 66 39.22 -86.87 -34.20
N VAL A 67 38.29 -87.51 -34.89
CA VAL A 67 37.19 -86.82 -35.58
C VAL A 67 36.34 -86.04 -34.56
N ALA A 68 36.06 -86.64 -33.40
CA ALA A 68 35.34 -85.97 -32.32
C ALA A 68 36.05 -84.69 -31.84
N THR A 69 37.38 -84.71 -31.69
CA THR A 69 38.13 -83.50 -31.32
C THR A 69 38.15 -82.41 -32.40
N VAL A 70 38.19 -82.78 -33.68
CA VAL A 70 38.13 -81.81 -34.78
C VAL A 70 36.76 -81.15 -34.85
N VAL A 71 35.69 -81.96 -34.85
CA VAL A 71 34.31 -81.45 -34.84
C VAL A 71 34.05 -80.57 -33.61
N ARG A 72 34.62 -80.94 -32.44
CA ARG A 72 34.49 -80.12 -31.24
C ARG A 72 35.25 -78.80 -31.34
N MET A 73 36.44 -78.78 -31.95
CA MET A 73 37.19 -77.54 -32.18
C MET A 73 36.48 -76.61 -33.16
N GLU A 74 35.87 -77.16 -34.23
CA GLU A 74 35.04 -76.40 -35.17
C GLU A 74 33.80 -75.82 -34.48
N ALA A 75 33.12 -76.61 -33.64
CA ALA A 75 31.99 -76.14 -32.85
C ALA A 75 32.40 -75.05 -31.85
N LEU A 76 33.57 -75.18 -31.21
CA LEU A 76 34.10 -74.15 -30.31
C LEU A 76 34.42 -72.85 -31.06
N ALA A 77 35.00 -72.95 -32.26
CA ALA A 77 35.26 -71.79 -33.12
C ALA A 77 33.95 -71.14 -33.64
N ALA A 78 32.88 -71.92 -33.80
CA ALA A 78 31.54 -71.43 -34.12
C ALA A 78 30.79 -70.82 -32.92
N GLY A 79 31.40 -70.78 -31.73
CA GLY A 79 30.82 -70.16 -30.53
C GLY A 79 30.02 -71.10 -29.62
N ASP A 80 30.00 -72.42 -29.89
CA ASP A 80 29.38 -73.40 -29.00
C ASP A 80 30.29 -73.69 -27.80
N LEU A 81 30.04 -72.97 -26.70
CA LEU A 81 30.71 -73.17 -25.41
C LEU A 81 29.97 -74.16 -24.49
N THR A 82 28.76 -74.62 -24.83
CA THR A 82 27.92 -75.39 -23.90
C THR A 82 28.17 -76.89 -24.00
N SER A 83 28.42 -77.42 -25.19
CA SER A 83 28.61 -78.86 -25.37
C SER A 83 29.88 -79.38 -24.65
N PRO A 84 29.84 -80.60 -24.09
CA PRO A 84 30.96 -81.17 -23.37
C PRO A 84 32.13 -81.46 -24.33
N ILE A 85 33.34 -81.24 -23.84
CA ILE A 85 34.57 -81.67 -24.53
C ILE A 85 34.89 -83.06 -24.01
N GLU A 86 34.76 -84.07 -24.86
CA GLU A 86 35.02 -85.47 -24.51
C GLU A 86 36.53 -85.78 -24.45
N PHE A 87 36.89 -86.95 -23.91
CA PHE A 87 38.26 -87.50 -23.89
C PHE A 87 39.31 -86.69 -23.09
N THR A 88 38.87 -85.89 -22.12
CA THR A 88 39.74 -85.09 -21.23
C THR A 88 40.67 -85.91 -20.35
N GLY A 89 40.31 -87.16 -20.08
CA GLY A 89 41.11 -88.09 -19.28
C GLY A 89 42.22 -88.80 -20.06
N TYR A 90 42.33 -88.59 -21.38
CA TYR A 90 43.36 -89.24 -22.19
C TYR A 90 44.72 -88.56 -21.97
N SER A 91 45.81 -89.33 -22.03
CA SER A 91 47.17 -88.80 -21.91
C SER A 91 47.90 -88.74 -23.25
N ASP A 92 47.23 -89.11 -24.33
CA ASP A 92 47.78 -89.10 -25.69
C ASP A 92 47.61 -87.71 -26.37
N CYS A 93 47.82 -87.65 -27.69
CA CYS A 93 47.67 -86.41 -28.46
C CYS A 93 46.23 -85.84 -28.41
N VAL A 94 45.21 -86.70 -28.34
CA VAL A 94 43.80 -86.30 -28.24
C VAL A 94 43.54 -85.68 -26.87
N GLY A 95 44.08 -86.27 -25.81
CA GLY A 95 44.03 -85.73 -24.46
C GLY A 95 44.69 -84.35 -24.29
N ARG A 96 45.86 -84.16 -24.91
CA ARG A 96 46.54 -82.85 -24.90
C ARG A 96 45.78 -81.77 -25.69
N LEU A 97 45.21 -82.13 -26.84
CA LEU A 97 44.39 -81.23 -27.65
C LEU A 97 43.10 -80.82 -26.94
N THR A 98 42.40 -81.78 -26.33
CA THR A 98 41.17 -81.50 -25.56
C THR A 98 41.44 -80.65 -24.32
N LYS A 99 42.56 -80.85 -23.62
CA LYS A 99 42.96 -79.98 -22.50
C LYS A 99 43.26 -78.55 -22.93
N ALA A 100 43.97 -78.36 -24.04
CA ALA A 100 44.20 -77.02 -24.62
C ALA A 100 42.87 -76.37 -25.05
N MET A 101 41.96 -77.16 -25.63
CA MET A 101 40.63 -76.70 -26.03
C MET A 101 39.76 -76.25 -24.83
N PHE A 102 39.92 -76.87 -23.66
CA PHE A 102 39.32 -76.38 -22.40
C PHE A 102 39.81 -74.99 -22.03
N THR A 103 41.12 -74.76 -22.10
CA THR A 103 41.71 -73.44 -21.82
C THR A 103 41.24 -72.39 -22.81
N PHE A 104 41.10 -72.74 -24.11
CA PHE A 104 40.51 -71.85 -25.12
C PHE A 104 39.03 -71.56 -24.85
N LYS A 105 38.24 -72.57 -24.46
CA LYS A 105 36.83 -72.39 -24.08
C LYS A 105 36.68 -71.44 -22.89
N GLU A 106 37.51 -71.61 -21.87
CA GLU A 106 37.51 -70.76 -20.67
C GLU A 106 37.91 -69.32 -21.02
N ALA A 107 38.97 -69.13 -21.82
CA ALA A 107 39.39 -67.82 -22.32
C ALA A 107 38.29 -67.15 -23.16
N ALA A 108 37.65 -67.88 -24.08
CA ALA A 108 36.54 -67.37 -24.89
C ALA A 108 35.32 -66.97 -24.02
N ALA A 109 34.97 -67.79 -23.03
CA ALA A 109 33.90 -67.47 -22.09
C ALA A 109 34.20 -66.20 -21.27
N THR A 110 35.44 -66.05 -20.78
CA THR A 110 35.86 -64.84 -20.07
C THR A 110 35.87 -63.60 -20.95
N GLN A 111 36.29 -63.72 -22.22
CA GLN A 111 36.29 -62.60 -23.17
C GLN A 111 34.87 -62.14 -23.50
N ILE A 112 33.93 -63.06 -23.70
CA ILE A 112 32.51 -62.74 -23.95
C ILE A 112 31.92 -62.04 -22.72
N ALA A 113 32.21 -62.53 -21.52
CA ALA A 113 31.76 -61.89 -20.27
C ALA A 113 32.33 -60.47 -20.11
N GLN A 114 33.62 -60.27 -20.38
CA GLN A 114 34.27 -58.95 -20.34
C GLN A 114 33.72 -57.99 -21.38
N ASN A 115 33.50 -58.44 -22.62
CA ASN A 115 32.90 -57.61 -23.67
C ASN A 115 31.46 -57.20 -23.30
N ALA A 116 30.66 -58.12 -22.76
CA ALA A 116 29.29 -57.83 -22.31
C ALA A 116 29.24 -56.90 -21.09
N GLU A 117 30.27 -56.91 -20.24
CA GLU A 117 30.43 -55.95 -19.14
C GLU A 117 30.89 -54.58 -19.65
N ALA A 118 31.83 -54.54 -20.60
CA ALA A 118 32.30 -53.31 -21.24
C ALA A 118 31.18 -52.58 -22.00
N GLU A 119 30.33 -53.32 -22.74
CA GLU A 119 29.15 -52.74 -23.40
C GLU A 119 28.15 -52.17 -22.39
N ARG A 120 27.90 -52.88 -21.28
CA ARG A 120 27.05 -52.36 -20.20
C ARG A 120 27.62 -51.10 -19.57
N ASN A 121 28.93 -51.07 -19.29
CA ASN A 121 29.60 -49.89 -18.74
C ASN A 121 29.58 -48.72 -19.72
N SER A 122 29.81 -48.97 -21.02
CA SER A 122 29.71 -47.95 -22.06
C SER A 122 28.30 -47.35 -22.14
N ASN A 123 27.26 -48.18 -22.05
CA ASN A 123 25.87 -47.72 -22.07
C ASN A 123 25.51 -46.86 -20.84
N ILE A 124 26.02 -47.22 -19.67
CA ILE A 124 25.87 -46.44 -18.43
C ILE A 124 26.53 -45.07 -18.58
N VAL A 125 27.78 -45.03 -19.04
CA VAL A 125 28.53 -43.78 -19.25
C VAL A 125 27.81 -42.90 -20.27
N ARG A 126 27.38 -43.46 -21.41
CA ARG A 126 26.63 -42.73 -22.43
C ARG A 126 25.32 -42.16 -21.89
N THR A 127 24.57 -42.95 -21.11
CA THR A 127 23.32 -42.50 -20.49
C THR A 127 23.58 -41.37 -19.48
N MET A 128 24.65 -41.48 -18.69
CA MET A 128 25.05 -40.42 -17.77
C MET A 128 25.44 -39.15 -18.52
N SER A 129 26.32 -39.25 -19.53
CA SER A 129 26.73 -38.10 -20.37
C SER A 129 25.53 -37.39 -20.98
N HIS A 130 24.57 -38.13 -21.53
CA HIS A 130 23.36 -37.57 -22.12
C HIS A 130 22.48 -36.81 -21.11
N ASN A 131 22.33 -37.32 -19.88
CA ASN A 131 21.57 -36.61 -18.84
C ASN A 131 22.35 -35.43 -18.24
N MET A 132 23.68 -35.50 -18.19
CA MET A 132 24.52 -34.36 -17.81
C MET A 132 24.48 -33.23 -18.85
N GLU A 133 24.42 -33.57 -20.14
CA GLU A 133 24.21 -32.60 -21.22
C GLU A 133 22.86 -31.88 -21.07
N LYS A 134 21.79 -32.64 -20.84
CA LYS A 134 20.47 -32.07 -20.51
C LYS A 134 20.48 -31.17 -19.28
N LEU A 135 21.19 -31.58 -18.23
CA LEU A 135 21.35 -30.76 -17.02
C LEU A 135 22.12 -29.46 -17.32
N ALA A 136 23.16 -29.51 -18.16
CA ALA A 136 23.91 -28.33 -18.60
C ALA A 136 23.05 -27.36 -19.42
N ASP A 137 22.12 -27.89 -20.20
CA ASP A 137 21.09 -27.11 -20.92
C ASP A 137 19.96 -26.60 -20.02
N GLY A 138 19.99 -26.91 -18.72
CA GLY A 138 19.00 -26.46 -17.73
C GLY A 138 17.78 -27.37 -17.60
N ASP A 139 17.75 -28.55 -18.22
CA ASP A 139 16.63 -29.50 -18.08
C ASP A 139 16.72 -30.32 -16.78
N LEU A 140 16.11 -29.81 -15.71
CA LEU A 140 16.10 -30.49 -14.41
C LEU A 140 15.09 -31.65 -14.33
N THR A 141 14.36 -31.94 -15.42
CA THR A 141 13.41 -33.07 -15.50
C THR A 141 14.03 -34.36 -16.07
N ALA A 142 15.34 -34.32 -16.34
CA ALA A 142 16.12 -35.40 -16.95
C ALA A 142 16.55 -36.48 -15.94
N ASP A 143 15.60 -37.01 -15.17
CA ASP A 143 15.89 -38.12 -14.24
C ASP A 143 16.37 -39.36 -15.00
N ILE A 144 17.39 -40.03 -14.48
CA ILE A 144 17.83 -41.33 -15.00
C ILE A 144 16.78 -42.36 -14.60
N THR A 145 15.99 -42.83 -15.57
CA THR A 145 15.01 -43.90 -15.37
C THR A 145 15.54 -45.29 -15.76
N ALA A 146 16.62 -45.34 -16.55
CA ALA A 146 17.23 -46.59 -17.00
C ALA A 146 17.69 -47.46 -15.81
N ASP A 147 17.62 -48.78 -15.96
CA ASP A 147 18.11 -49.72 -14.96
C ASP A 147 19.62 -49.84 -15.02
N PHE A 148 20.27 -49.49 -13.92
CA PHE A 148 21.70 -49.61 -13.75
C PHE A 148 22.01 -50.84 -12.89
N PRO A 149 23.11 -51.55 -13.16
CA PRO A 149 23.60 -52.61 -12.28
C PRO A 149 23.81 -52.10 -10.85
N ALA A 150 23.74 -53.01 -9.88
CA ALA A 150 23.88 -52.66 -8.45
C ALA A 150 25.15 -51.84 -8.14
N SER A 151 26.25 -52.10 -8.85
CA SER A 151 27.52 -51.35 -8.72
C SER A 151 27.40 -49.86 -9.08
N TYR A 152 26.42 -49.47 -9.92
CA TYR A 152 26.17 -48.10 -10.35
C TYR A 152 24.86 -47.51 -9.79
N ALA A 153 24.13 -48.26 -8.96
CA ALA A 153 22.86 -47.80 -8.37
C ALA A 153 23.05 -46.54 -7.51
N ALA A 154 24.15 -46.48 -6.73
CA ALA A 154 24.48 -45.30 -5.92
C ALA A 154 24.73 -44.05 -6.79
N LEU A 155 25.38 -44.21 -7.96
CA LEU A 155 25.64 -43.10 -8.88
C LEU A 155 24.33 -42.53 -9.46
N LYS A 156 23.41 -43.41 -9.91
CA LYS A 156 22.06 -43.03 -10.35
C LYS A 156 21.29 -42.31 -9.25
N ALA A 157 21.30 -42.85 -8.04
CA ALA A 157 20.59 -42.29 -6.89
C ALA A 157 21.12 -40.89 -6.54
N SER A 158 22.44 -40.73 -6.44
CA SER A 158 23.07 -39.43 -6.13
C SER A 158 22.79 -38.38 -7.21
N PHE A 159 22.83 -38.76 -8.50
CA PHE A 159 22.49 -37.84 -9.59
C PHE A 159 21.02 -37.39 -9.53
N ASN A 160 20.08 -38.33 -9.40
CA ASN A 160 18.66 -38.01 -9.31
C ASN A 160 18.33 -37.19 -8.04
N GLN A 161 19.01 -37.48 -6.92
CA GLN A 161 18.88 -36.69 -5.69
C GLN A 161 19.38 -35.26 -5.88
N ALA A 162 20.53 -35.07 -6.54
CA ALA A 162 21.06 -33.74 -6.84
C ALA A 162 20.10 -32.95 -7.76
N LEU A 163 19.54 -33.60 -8.78
CA LEU A 163 18.50 -33.02 -9.63
C LEU A 163 17.27 -32.60 -8.84
N SER A 164 16.77 -33.46 -7.95
CA SER A 164 15.61 -33.14 -7.10
C SER A 164 15.88 -31.92 -6.22
N ASN A 165 17.04 -31.88 -5.54
CA ASN A 165 17.40 -30.76 -4.69
C ASN A 165 17.54 -29.45 -5.50
N LEU A 166 18.11 -29.51 -6.71
CA LEU A 166 18.18 -28.35 -7.60
C LEU A 166 16.80 -27.88 -8.05
N ARG A 167 15.88 -28.82 -8.37
CA ARG A 167 14.48 -28.49 -8.69
C ARG A 167 13.80 -27.77 -7.53
N ASP A 168 13.98 -28.24 -6.31
CA ASP A 168 13.38 -27.64 -5.12
C ASP A 168 13.92 -26.23 -4.87
N VAL A 169 15.24 -26.03 -4.98
CA VAL A 169 15.87 -24.71 -4.81
C VAL A 169 15.39 -23.73 -5.87
N ILE A 170 15.44 -24.09 -7.16
CA ILE A 170 15.03 -23.19 -8.25
C ILE A 170 13.51 -22.96 -8.24
N GLY A 171 12.72 -23.96 -7.88
CA GLY A 171 11.28 -23.80 -7.66
C GLY A 171 10.97 -22.86 -6.50
N GLY A 172 11.75 -22.93 -5.41
CA GLY A 172 11.70 -21.98 -4.30
C GLY A 172 12.04 -20.55 -4.73
N VAL A 173 13.10 -20.36 -5.52
CA VAL A 173 13.47 -19.06 -6.09
C VAL A 173 12.35 -18.51 -6.98
N SER A 174 11.80 -19.32 -7.88
CA SER A 174 10.70 -18.89 -8.76
C SER A 174 9.48 -18.42 -7.98
N LYS A 175 9.04 -19.19 -6.97
CA LYS A 175 7.93 -18.79 -6.08
C LYS A 175 8.26 -17.53 -5.28
N GLY A 176 9.47 -17.41 -4.76
CA GLY A 176 9.93 -16.21 -4.04
C GLY A 176 9.92 -14.97 -4.92
N THR A 177 10.42 -15.07 -6.15
CA THR A 177 10.39 -13.97 -7.13
C THR A 177 8.97 -13.55 -7.49
N GLU A 178 8.05 -14.49 -7.68
CA GLU A 178 6.64 -14.20 -7.93
C GLU A 178 6.01 -13.41 -6.76
N ALA A 179 6.27 -13.83 -5.52
CA ALA A 179 5.78 -13.16 -4.32
C ALA A 179 6.34 -11.73 -4.19
N ILE A 180 7.64 -11.53 -4.40
CA ILE A 180 8.26 -10.20 -4.33
C ILE A 180 7.75 -9.30 -5.46
N ARG A 181 7.49 -9.85 -6.66
CA ARG A 181 6.92 -9.09 -7.78
C ARG A 181 5.53 -8.56 -7.42
N THR A 182 4.68 -9.40 -6.86
CA THR A 182 3.34 -9.00 -6.39
C THR A 182 3.45 -7.93 -5.31
N GLY A 183 4.28 -8.14 -4.28
CA GLY A 183 4.49 -7.16 -3.21
C GLY A 183 5.03 -5.82 -3.71
N SER A 184 5.98 -5.83 -4.66
CA SER A 184 6.49 -4.60 -5.29
C SER A 184 5.41 -3.84 -6.06
N SER A 185 4.52 -4.55 -6.76
CA SER A 185 3.39 -3.95 -7.47
C SER A 185 2.38 -3.32 -6.51
N GLU A 186 2.09 -3.99 -5.39
CA GLU A 186 1.22 -3.45 -4.33
C GLU A 186 1.83 -2.20 -3.69
N ILE A 187 3.13 -2.22 -3.40
CA ILE A 187 3.86 -1.05 -2.89
C ILE A 187 3.79 0.11 -3.90
N ALA A 188 4.03 -0.15 -5.19
CA ALA A 188 3.94 0.89 -6.21
C ALA A 188 2.55 1.51 -6.29
N GLN A 189 1.49 0.70 -6.20
CA GLN A 189 0.11 1.18 -6.19
C GLN A 189 -0.23 1.98 -4.91
N ALA A 190 0.26 1.53 -3.75
CA ALA A 190 0.08 2.23 -2.48
C ALA A 190 0.83 3.58 -2.45
N SER A 191 2.04 3.64 -2.99
CA SER A 191 2.80 4.89 -3.13
C SER A 191 2.10 5.88 -4.05
N GLU A 192 1.54 5.40 -5.16
CA GLU A 192 0.74 6.22 -6.09
C GLU A 192 -0.55 6.77 -5.43
N ASP A 193 -1.19 5.99 -4.55
CA ASP A 193 -2.31 6.50 -3.75
C ASP A 193 -1.87 7.54 -2.71
N LEU A 194 -0.75 7.28 -2.04
CA LEU A 194 -0.16 8.23 -1.10
C LEU A 194 0.27 9.52 -1.79
N ALA A 195 0.75 9.47 -3.05
CA ALA A 195 1.06 10.63 -3.88
C ALA A 195 -0.16 11.54 -4.02
N ARG A 196 -1.29 11.00 -4.51
CA ARG A 196 -2.53 11.74 -4.70
C ARG A 196 -3.08 12.35 -3.41
N ARG A 197 -2.98 11.62 -2.30
CA ARG A 197 -3.38 12.13 -0.97
C ARG A 197 -2.45 13.25 -0.50
N THR A 198 -1.16 13.14 -0.77
CA THR A 198 -0.16 14.17 -0.44
C THR A 198 -0.41 15.45 -1.24
N GLU A 199 -0.71 15.33 -2.54
CA GLU A 199 -1.11 16.47 -3.39
C GLU A 199 -2.42 17.11 -2.91
N SER A 200 -3.44 16.31 -2.58
CA SER A 200 -4.70 16.82 -2.03
C SER A 200 -4.48 17.55 -0.71
N ASN A 201 -3.62 17.02 0.17
CA ASN A 201 -3.29 17.68 1.43
C ASN A 201 -2.54 19.00 1.19
N ALA A 202 -1.61 19.04 0.23
CA ALA A 202 -0.92 20.27 -0.13
C ALA A 202 -1.91 21.36 -0.60
N ALA A 203 -2.87 21.00 -1.45
CA ALA A 203 -3.92 21.93 -1.88
C ALA A 203 -4.80 22.42 -0.72
N SER A 204 -5.19 21.52 0.20
CA SER A 204 -5.94 21.91 1.42
C SER A 204 -5.13 22.80 2.36
N LEU A 205 -3.82 22.58 2.48
CA LEU A 205 -2.92 23.42 3.27
C LEU A 205 -2.76 24.81 2.64
N GLU A 206 -2.70 24.91 1.31
CA GLU A 206 -2.66 26.19 0.60
C GLU A 206 -3.95 27.01 0.84
N GLU A 207 -5.12 26.37 0.72
CA GLU A 207 -6.41 27.02 1.01
C GLU A 207 -6.51 27.45 2.49
N THR A 208 -6.06 26.59 3.41
CA THR A 208 -6.04 26.90 4.85
C THR A 208 -5.11 28.08 5.15
N SER A 209 -3.93 28.11 4.54
CA SER A 209 -2.98 29.22 4.66
C SER A 209 -3.57 30.54 4.15
N ALA A 210 -4.24 30.51 2.99
CA ALA A 210 -4.93 31.67 2.45
C ALA A 210 -6.06 32.16 3.40
N ALA A 211 -6.83 31.24 3.98
CA ALA A 211 -7.86 31.58 4.96
C ALA A 211 -7.27 32.20 6.24
N LEU A 212 -6.11 31.73 6.71
CA LEU A 212 -5.42 32.33 7.86
C LEU A 212 -4.97 33.76 7.59
N VAL A 213 -4.42 34.03 6.40
CA VAL A 213 -4.06 35.40 5.98
C VAL A 213 -5.29 36.32 5.96
N GLN A 214 -6.43 35.81 5.48
CA GLN A 214 -7.69 36.56 5.51
C GLN A 214 -8.17 36.83 6.95
N ILE A 215 -8.08 35.85 7.85
CA ILE A 215 -8.43 36.01 9.27
C ILE A 215 -7.52 37.05 9.92
N GLU A 216 -6.21 36.97 9.73
CA GLU A 216 -5.25 37.95 10.24
C GLU A 216 -5.58 39.38 9.76
N GLY A 217 -5.89 39.53 8.46
CA GLY A 217 -6.35 40.80 7.89
C GLY A 217 -7.63 41.33 8.56
N ARG A 218 -8.60 40.45 8.84
CA ARG A 218 -9.84 40.82 9.54
C ARG A 218 -9.60 41.19 11.00
N LEU A 219 -8.70 40.51 11.70
CA LEU A 219 -8.33 40.86 13.08
C LEU A 219 -7.67 42.24 13.14
N LYS A 220 -6.75 42.54 12.22
CA LYS A 220 -6.11 43.86 12.13
C LYS A 220 -7.13 44.96 11.82
N ALA A 221 -8.09 44.70 10.93
CA ALA A 221 -9.17 45.62 10.64
C ALA A 221 -10.08 45.84 11.86
N SER A 222 -10.42 44.78 12.60
CA SER A 222 -11.20 44.83 13.85
C SER A 222 -10.49 45.69 14.90
N ALA A 223 -9.20 45.48 15.12
CA ALA A 223 -8.40 46.27 16.06
C ALA A 223 -8.36 47.75 15.68
N THR A 224 -8.20 48.06 14.39
CA THR A 224 -8.22 49.44 13.87
C THR A 224 -9.60 50.09 14.06
N ALA A 225 -10.67 49.35 13.80
CA ALA A 225 -12.04 49.82 13.99
C ALA A 225 -12.36 50.07 15.48
N ALA A 226 -11.89 49.20 16.38
CA ALA A 226 -12.02 49.38 17.82
C ALA A 226 -11.31 50.65 18.28
N GLN A 227 -10.07 50.87 17.87
CA GLN A 227 -9.32 52.11 18.17
C GLN A 227 -10.03 53.37 17.65
N GLY A 228 -10.56 53.32 16.43
CA GLY A 228 -11.36 54.41 15.87
C GLY A 228 -12.65 54.67 16.64
N THR A 229 -13.25 53.63 17.21
CA THR A 229 -14.47 53.73 18.04
C THR A 229 -14.15 54.36 19.40
N VAL A 230 -13.05 53.96 20.06
CA VAL A 230 -12.55 54.59 21.30
C VAL A 230 -12.37 56.09 21.10
N ALA A 231 -11.67 56.50 20.04
CA ALA A 231 -11.42 57.92 19.77
C ALA A 231 -12.72 58.72 19.50
N ARG A 232 -13.78 58.08 18.99
CA ARG A 232 -15.09 58.72 18.84
C ARG A 232 -15.84 58.80 20.17
N ALA A 233 -15.79 57.75 20.98
CA ALA A 233 -16.34 57.72 22.32
C ALA A 233 -15.73 58.82 23.21
N ASP A 234 -14.41 58.98 23.18
CA ASP A 234 -13.70 60.04 23.92
C ASP A 234 -14.20 61.45 23.54
N ARG A 235 -14.39 61.70 22.24
CA ARG A 235 -14.94 62.98 21.76
C ARG A 235 -16.39 63.19 22.19
N ALA A 236 -17.20 62.13 22.17
CA ALA A 236 -18.58 62.19 22.62
C ALA A 236 -18.64 62.53 24.11
N ILE A 237 -17.81 61.90 24.95
CA ILE A 237 -17.77 62.16 26.40
C ILE A 237 -17.29 63.58 26.69
N ALA A 238 -16.32 64.10 25.92
CA ALA A 238 -15.87 65.49 26.04
C ALA A 238 -17.00 66.48 25.70
N SER A 239 -17.78 66.20 24.65
CA SER A 239 -18.95 67.01 24.26
C SER A 239 -20.04 66.98 25.33
N VAL A 240 -20.32 65.80 25.89
CA VAL A 240 -21.28 65.61 26.98
C VAL A 240 -20.83 66.37 28.22
N GLY A 241 -19.55 66.28 28.61
CA GLY A 241 -18.98 67.04 29.74
C GLY A 241 -19.13 68.56 29.56
N SER A 242 -18.90 69.07 28.35
CA SER A 242 -19.15 70.48 28.01
C SER A 242 -20.64 70.85 28.10
N GLY A 243 -21.52 69.95 27.66
CA GLY A 243 -22.98 70.10 27.76
C GLY A 243 -23.45 70.18 29.21
N ARG A 244 -22.96 69.29 30.09
CA ARG A 244 -23.25 69.29 31.53
C ARG A 244 -22.81 70.58 32.21
N LYS A 245 -21.58 71.05 31.94
CA LYS A 245 -21.10 72.33 32.48
C LYS A 245 -21.98 73.52 32.05
N THR A 246 -22.52 73.47 30.83
CA THR A 246 -23.45 74.48 30.33
C THR A 246 -24.81 74.38 31.04
N ALA A 247 -25.33 73.17 31.26
CA ALA A 247 -26.54 72.93 32.02
C ALA A 247 -26.40 73.43 33.48
N GLU A 248 -25.29 73.11 34.16
CA GLU A 248 -24.98 73.63 35.50
C GLU A 248 -24.97 75.16 35.54
N THR A 249 -24.33 75.79 34.55
CA THR A 249 -24.26 77.25 34.44
C THR A 249 -25.65 77.86 34.21
N ALA A 250 -26.48 77.21 33.38
CA ALA A 250 -27.85 77.63 33.11
C ALA A 250 -28.75 77.50 34.35
N THR A 251 -28.65 76.38 35.08
CA THR A 251 -29.36 76.18 36.36
C THR A 251 -28.96 77.26 37.35
N ALA A 252 -27.67 77.51 37.55
CA ALA A 252 -27.19 78.55 38.46
C ALA A 252 -27.68 79.96 38.05
N ALA A 253 -27.78 80.25 36.75
CA ALA A 253 -28.34 81.50 36.25
C ALA A 253 -29.83 81.62 36.56
N MET A 254 -30.61 80.56 36.32
CA MET A 254 -32.04 80.53 36.61
C MET A 254 -32.33 80.64 38.11
N THR A 255 -31.50 80.05 38.98
CA THR A 255 -31.59 80.25 40.43
C THR A 255 -31.40 81.71 40.80
N ARG A 256 -30.39 82.39 40.23
CA ARG A 256 -30.20 83.84 40.45
C ARG A 256 -31.37 84.67 39.95
N VAL A 257 -31.96 84.32 38.81
CA VAL A 257 -33.16 84.99 38.27
C VAL A 257 -34.36 84.76 39.20
N SER A 258 -34.53 83.54 39.73
CA SER A 258 -35.56 83.21 40.72
C SER A 258 -35.42 84.05 41.99
N ASP A 259 -34.20 84.15 42.53
CA ASP A 259 -33.94 84.95 43.72
C ASP A 259 -34.13 86.46 43.46
N SER A 260 -33.72 86.95 42.29
CA SER A 260 -34.02 88.33 41.89
C SER A 260 -35.52 88.57 41.75
N ALA A 261 -36.29 87.60 41.26
CA ALA A 261 -37.74 87.71 41.16
C ALA A 261 -38.41 87.78 42.54
N LYS A 262 -37.90 87.05 43.55
CA LYS A 262 -38.36 87.20 44.95
C LYS A 262 -38.09 88.60 45.47
N GLY A 263 -36.90 89.15 45.22
CA GLY A 263 -36.57 90.52 45.62
C GLY A 263 -37.45 91.58 44.94
N ILE A 264 -37.89 91.35 43.69
CA ILE A 264 -38.85 92.23 43.01
C ILE A 264 -40.24 92.12 43.66
N ASP A 265 -40.67 90.93 44.09
CA ASP A 265 -41.96 90.74 44.79
C ASP A 265 -42.01 91.54 46.11
N ASP A 266 -40.91 91.54 46.87
CA ASP A 266 -40.77 92.36 48.08
C ASP A 266 -40.91 93.87 47.78
N VAL A 267 -40.35 94.34 46.66
CA VAL A 267 -40.47 95.74 46.22
C VAL A 267 -41.92 96.06 45.82
N ILE A 268 -42.58 95.18 45.08
CA ILE A 268 -43.99 95.35 44.69
C ILE A 268 -44.89 95.36 45.94
N GLU A 269 -44.62 94.51 46.92
CA GLU A 269 -45.32 94.55 48.21
C GLU A 269 -45.11 95.87 48.96
N GLY A 270 -43.89 96.39 48.95
CA GLY A 270 -43.61 97.73 49.48
C GLY A 270 -44.40 98.82 48.78
N LEU A 271 -44.48 98.79 47.44
CA LEU A 271 -45.24 99.75 46.65
C LEU A 271 -46.75 99.69 46.91
N ASP A 272 -47.31 98.49 47.02
CA ASP A 272 -48.73 98.28 47.37
C ASP A 272 -49.03 98.86 48.76
N LYS A 273 -48.16 98.61 49.75
CA LYS A 273 -48.27 99.22 51.09
C LYS A 273 -48.18 100.75 51.05
N ILE A 274 -47.29 101.33 50.25
CA ILE A 274 -47.15 102.79 50.09
C ILE A 274 -48.41 103.36 49.42
N ALA A 275 -48.94 102.71 48.39
CA ALA A 275 -50.16 103.12 47.71
C ALA A 275 -51.36 103.09 48.66
N PHE A 276 -51.50 102.03 49.46
CA PHE A 276 -52.51 101.91 50.50
C PHE A 276 -52.41 103.04 51.55
N GLN A 277 -51.21 103.29 52.08
CA GLN A 277 -50.98 104.38 53.03
C GLN A 277 -51.31 105.74 52.41
N THR A 278 -50.93 105.96 51.14
CA THR A 278 -51.22 107.20 50.41
C THR A 278 -52.72 107.40 50.22
N ARG A 279 -53.46 106.33 49.90
CA ARG A 279 -54.93 106.35 49.80
C ARG A 279 -55.57 106.70 51.14
N VAL A 280 -55.12 106.10 52.23
CA VAL A 280 -55.64 106.38 53.58
C VAL A 280 -55.34 107.83 53.99
N LEU A 281 -54.13 108.34 53.73
CA LEU A 281 -53.75 109.74 53.95
C LEU A 281 -54.62 110.71 53.15
N ALA A 282 -54.83 110.41 51.86
CA ALA A 282 -55.67 111.21 50.98
C ALA A 282 -57.13 111.21 51.44
N MET A 283 -57.66 110.06 51.88
CA MET A 283 -59.00 109.97 52.44
C MET A 283 -59.14 110.81 53.72
N ASN A 284 -58.16 110.76 54.61
CA ASN A 284 -58.13 111.60 55.81
C ASN A 284 -58.08 113.10 55.45
N ALA A 285 -57.31 113.48 54.43
CA ALA A 285 -57.23 114.85 53.94
C ALA A 285 -58.55 115.33 53.29
N ALA A 286 -59.23 114.46 52.54
CA ALA A 286 -60.54 114.76 51.96
C ALA A 286 -61.60 115.02 53.05
N VAL A 287 -61.59 114.22 54.12
CA VAL A 287 -62.46 114.41 55.30
C VAL A 287 -62.18 115.76 55.98
N GLU A 288 -60.92 116.10 56.22
CA GLU A 288 -60.56 117.36 56.89
C GLU A 288 -60.85 118.59 55.99
N ALA A 289 -60.66 118.46 54.68
CA ALA A 289 -61.04 119.47 53.69
C ALA A 289 -62.56 119.71 53.66
N GLY A 290 -63.37 118.65 53.77
CA GLY A 290 -64.82 118.76 53.94
C GLY A 290 -65.21 119.47 55.25
N ARG A 291 -64.41 119.29 56.31
CA ARG A 291 -64.59 119.93 57.62
C ARG A 291 -64.29 121.44 57.59
N ALA A 292 -63.40 121.88 56.70
CA ALA A 292 -63.05 123.29 56.50
C ALA A 292 -64.05 124.10 55.64
N GLY A 293 -65.12 123.46 55.13
CA GLY A 293 -66.18 124.13 54.36
C GLY A 293 -65.69 124.75 53.05
N ASP A 294 -66.14 125.97 52.72
CA ASP A 294 -65.82 126.63 51.45
C ASP A 294 -64.33 126.93 51.25
N ALA A 295 -63.57 127.12 52.34
CA ALA A 295 -62.12 127.32 52.29
C ALA A 295 -61.34 126.04 51.91
N GLY A 296 -61.95 124.86 52.10
CA GLY A 296 -61.34 123.55 51.87
C GLY A 296 -61.61 122.93 50.49
N ARG A 297 -62.48 123.51 49.66
CA ARG A 297 -62.90 122.93 48.36
C ARG A 297 -61.73 122.57 47.44
N GLY A 298 -60.72 123.44 47.34
CA GLY A 298 -59.53 123.17 46.52
C GLY A 298 -58.70 121.99 47.04
N PHE A 299 -58.59 121.84 48.37
CA PHE A 299 -57.90 120.72 49.01
C PHE A 299 -58.65 119.40 48.88
N ALA A 300 -60.00 119.43 48.94
CA ALA A 300 -60.82 118.24 48.74
C ALA A 300 -60.62 117.63 47.34
N VAL A 301 -60.59 118.47 46.30
CA VAL A 301 -60.35 118.01 44.90
C VAL A 301 -58.96 117.39 44.75
N VAL A 302 -57.93 117.99 45.35
CA VAL A 302 -56.58 117.42 45.32
C VAL A 302 -56.54 116.09 46.08
N ALA A 303 -57.19 115.99 47.24
CA ALA A 303 -57.25 114.77 48.02
C ALA A 303 -57.95 113.62 47.26
N ASP A 304 -59.06 113.88 46.57
CA ASP A 304 -59.74 112.90 45.72
C ASP A 304 -58.87 112.45 44.54
N LEU A 305 -58.14 113.37 43.90
CA LEU A 305 -57.18 113.06 42.83
C LEU A 305 -56.02 112.19 43.33
N VAL A 306 -55.48 112.48 44.53
CA VAL A 306 -54.41 111.68 45.14
C VAL A 306 -54.94 110.28 45.53
N SER A 307 -56.16 110.20 46.07
CA SER A 307 -56.81 108.91 46.40
C SER A 307 -57.04 108.05 45.15
N ALA A 308 -57.53 108.66 44.06
CA ALA A 308 -57.72 107.97 42.78
C ALA A 308 -56.39 107.51 42.18
N LEU A 309 -55.32 108.32 42.28
CA LEU A 309 -53.98 107.93 41.83
C LEU A 309 -53.41 106.77 42.66
N ALA A 310 -53.64 106.78 43.98
CA ALA A 310 -53.22 105.72 44.88
C ALA A 310 -53.94 104.39 44.60
N MET A 311 -55.27 104.40 44.37
CA MET A 311 -56.00 103.21 43.93
C MET A 311 -55.47 102.64 42.62
N ARG A 312 -55.16 103.52 41.66
CA ARG A 312 -54.56 103.10 40.39
C ARG A 312 -53.17 102.48 40.60
N ALA A 313 -52.37 103.01 41.53
CA ALA A 313 -51.08 102.44 41.88
C ALA A 313 -51.21 101.04 42.54
N GLU A 314 -52.18 100.84 43.44
CA GLU A 314 -52.50 99.51 44.01
C GLU A 314 -52.87 98.50 42.89
N GLU A 315 -53.71 98.91 41.92
CA GLU A 315 -54.12 98.04 40.83
C GLU A 315 -52.95 97.65 39.91
N GLU A 316 -52.09 98.60 39.54
CA GLU A 316 -50.89 98.30 38.73
C GLU A 316 -49.86 97.47 39.51
N ALA A 317 -49.70 97.70 40.82
CA ALA A 317 -48.85 96.87 41.68
C ALA A 317 -49.36 95.42 41.72
N LYS A 318 -50.68 95.21 41.85
CA LYS A 318 -51.29 93.88 41.80
C LYS A 318 -51.05 93.19 40.45
N ARG A 319 -51.26 93.89 39.33
CA ARG A 319 -50.97 93.32 37.99
C ARG A 319 -49.49 92.95 37.83
N ALA A 320 -48.58 93.80 38.30
CA ALA A 320 -47.15 93.51 38.28
C ALA A 320 -46.82 92.25 39.11
N ARG A 321 -47.46 92.09 40.28
CA ARG A 321 -47.31 90.90 41.13
C ARG A 321 -47.82 89.64 40.44
N ASP A 322 -49.00 89.69 39.83
CA ASP A 322 -49.60 88.56 39.12
C ASP A 322 -48.66 88.08 37.98
N GLN A 323 -48.12 89.02 37.20
CA GLN A 323 -47.18 88.72 36.11
C GLN A 323 -45.83 88.18 36.62
N LEU A 324 -45.36 88.68 37.76
CA LEU A 324 -44.16 88.16 38.43
C LEU A 324 -44.37 86.73 38.93
N SER A 325 -45.54 86.42 39.49
CA SER A 325 -45.89 85.05 39.94
C SER A 325 -45.90 84.04 38.78
N VAL A 326 -46.40 84.44 37.60
CA VAL A 326 -46.32 83.62 36.39
C VAL A 326 -44.86 83.39 36.01
N THR A 327 -44.06 84.46 35.99
CA THR A 327 -42.63 84.39 35.65
C THR A 327 -41.87 83.46 36.61
N GLN A 328 -42.14 83.52 37.92
CA GLN A 328 -41.54 82.61 38.90
C GLN A 328 -41.86 81.14 38.61
N THR A 329 -43.12 80.85 38.22
CA THR A 329 -43.56 79.48 37.86
C THR A 329 -42.84 78.97 36.60
N GLU A 330 -42.66 79.84 35.59
CA GLU A 330 -41.92 79.52 34.38
C GLU A 330 -40.44 79.24 34.67
N ILE A 331 -39.80 80.00 35.57
CA ILE A 331 -38.40 79.77 35.97
C ILE A 331 -38.24 78.40 36.63
N VAL A 332 -39.15 78.00 37.54
CA VAL A 332 -39.11 76.66 38.16
C VAL A 332 -39.21 75.57 37.11
N THR A 333 -40.12 75.74 36.15
CA THR A 333 -40.29 74.79 35.04
C THR A 333 -39.05 74.70 34.16
N ALA A 334 -38.40 75.83 33.90
CA ALA A 334 -37.15 75.90 33.14
C ALA A 334 -36.00 75.18 33.87
N VAL A 335 -35.85 75.38 35.18
CA VAL A 335 -34.85 74.68 36.01
C VAL A 335 -35.05 73.16 35.92
N GLN A 336 -36.27 72.68 36.13
CA GLN A 336 -36.59 71.25 36.03
C GLN A 336 -36.32 70.68 34.63
N ALA A 337 -36.48 71.47 33.57
CA ALA A 337 -36.13 71.05 32.22
C ALA A 337 -34.61 70.90 32.04
N VAL A 338 -33.82 71.83 32.58
CA VAL A 338 -32.36 71.78 32.53
C VAL A 338 -31.81 70.63 33.38
N GLU A 339 -32.37 70.38 34.56
CA GLU A 339 -32.00 69.23 35.41
C GLU A 339 -32.23 67.89 34.69
N ARG A 340 -33.35 67.75 33.96
CA ARG A 340 -33.60 66.56 33.13
C ARG A 340 -32.58 66.41 32.00
N VAL A 341 -32.12 67.51 31.41
CA VAL A 341 -31.05 67.49 30.41
C VAL A 341 -29.72 67.06 31.02
N ASP A 342 -29.36 67.56 32.22
CA ASP A 342 -28.16 67.10 32.93
C ASP A 342 -28.23 65.61 33.28
N GLY A 343 -29.39 65.13 33.75
CA GLY A 343 -29.63 63.70 33.99
C GLY A 343 -29.40 62.85 32.74
N ALA A 344 -29.98 63.25 31.59
CA ALA A 344 -29.76 62.56 30.33
C ALA A 344 -28.28 62.56 29.89
N PHE A 345 -27.54 63.64 30.11
CA PHE A 345 -26.11 63.68 29.86
C PHE A 345 -25.32 62.77 30.82
N SER A 346 -25.76 62.62 32.06
CA SER A 346 -25.16 61.68 33.02
C SER A 346 -25.35 60.24 32.56
N ASP A 347 -26.55 59.87 32.10
CA ASP A 347 -26.83 58.53 31.57
C ASP A 347 -25.97 58.22 30.35
N ILE A 348 -25.88 59.16 29.38
CA ILE A 348 -24.99 59.01 28.21
C ILE A 348 -23.53 58.81 28.65
N SER A 349 -23.07 59.50 29.69
CA SER A 349 -21.71 59.32 30.19
C SER A 349 -21.48 57.91 30.73
N GLY A 350 -22.48 57.34 31.41
CA GLY A 350 -22.49 55.94 31.87
C GLY A 350 -22.44 54.94 30.71
N ASP A 351 -23.28 55.14 29.70
CA ASP A 351 -23.32 54.27 28.51
C ASP A 351 -21.97 54.29 27.76
N VAL A 352 -21.36 55.47 27.60
CA VAL A 352 -20.04 55.58 26.96
C VAL A 352 -18.95 54.90 27.78
N ALA A 353 -19.04 54.92 29.12
CA ALA A 353 -18.10 54.19 29.97
C ALA A 353 -18.21 52.67 29.77
N GLU A 354 -19.43 52.12 29.60
CA GLU A 354 -19.59 50.69 29.28
C GLU A 354 -19.07 50.37 27.88
N VAL A 355 -19.23 51.27 26.89
CA VAL A 355 -18.61 51.14 25.57
C VAL A 355 -17.08 51.04 25.67
N HIS A 356 -16.44 51.85 26.51
CA HIS A 356 -14.99 51.75 26.74
C HIS A 356 -14.58 50.39 27.32
N LYS A 357 -15.36 49.86 28.27
CA LYS A 357 -15.11 48.55 28.87
C LYS A 357 -15.22 47.42 27.83
N LEU A 358 -16.29 47.41 27.03
CA LEU A 358 -16.47 46.43 25.95
C LEU A 358 -15.35 46.51 24.89
N LEU A 359 -14.87 47.72 24.58
CA LEU A 359 -13.74 47.90 23.65
C LEU A 359 -12.42 47.41 24.23
N ALA A 360 -12.21 47.53 25.55
CA ALA A 360 -11.04 46.95 26.22
C ALA A 360 -11.08 45.41 26.21
N GLU A 361 -12.25 44.82 26.44
CA GLU A 361 -12.46 43.37 26.30
C GLU A 361 -12.19 42.90 24.85
N MET A 362 -12.74 43.59 23.85
CA MET A 362 -12.46 43.31 22.44
C MET A 362 -10.96 43.41 22.08
N ALA A 363 -10.24 44.36 22.67
CA ALA A 363 -8.81 44.50 22.44
C ALA A 363 -8.03 43.29 23.00
N ASN A 364 -8.39 42.81 24.20
CA ASN A 364 -7.81 41.62 24.79
C ASN A 364 -8.13 40.36 23.95
N ASP A 365 -9.38 40.22 23.50
CA ASP A 365 -9.80 39.11 22.65
C ASP A 365 -9.05 39.11 21.31
N ASN A 366 -8.86 40.28 20.68
CA ASN A 366 -8.08 40.39 19.45
C ASN A 366 -6.62 39.96 19.65
N VAL A 367 -6.00 40.29 20.78
CA VAL A 367 -4.63 39.84 21.11
C VAL A 367 -4.60 38.32 21.26
N ALA A 368 -5.54 37.73 22.01
CA ALA A 368 -5.64 36.29 22.19
C ALA A 368 -5.87 35.55 20.85
N GLN A 369 -6.77 36.07 20.01
CA GLN A 369 -7.03 35.53 18.67
C GLN A 369 -5.80 35.64 17.76
N SER A 370 -5.07 36.76 17.81
CA SER A 370 -3.83 36.91 17.04
C SER A 370 -2.78 35.88 17.44
N SER A 371 -2.62 35.61 18.75
CA SER A 371 -1.71 34.56 19.24
C SER A 371 -2.15 33.18 18.77
N ALA A 372 -3.44 32.85 18.87
CA ALA A 372 -3.97 31.58 18.39
C ALA A 372 -3.77 31.39 16.88
N VAL A 373 -4.02 32.43 16.08
CA VAL A 373 -3.77 32.39 14.63
C VAL A 373 -2.28 32.18 14.32
N SER A 374 -1.38 32.79 15.08
CA SER A 374 0.06 32.58 14.92
C SER A 374 0.49 31.14 15.24
N GLU A 375 -0.09 30.52 16.27
CA GLU A 375 0.16 29.11 16.60
C GLU A 375 -0.37 28.18 15.50
N ILE A 376 -1.58 28.45 15.00
CA ILE A 376 -2.16 27.69 13.88
C ILE A 376 -1.29 27.84 12.63
N SER A 377 -0.80 29.04 12.33
CA SER A 377 0.11 29.28 11.20
C SER A 377 1.40 28.46 11.32
N ALA A 378 2.00 28.40 12.52
CA ALA A 378 3.18 27.58 12.77
C ALA A 378 2.89 26.07 12.61
N ALA A 379 1.72 25.61 13.06
CA ALA A 379 1.28 24.23 12.87
C ALA A 379 1.08 23.89 11.39
N VAL A 380 0.45 24.78 10.61
CA VAL A 380 0.29 24.64 9.16
C VAL A 380 1.65 24.56 8.46
N GLY A 381 2.62 25.39 8.86
CA GLY A 381 3.99 25.31 8.33
C GLY A 381 4.67 23.97 8.63
N SER A 382 4.43 23.39 9.80
CA SER A 382 4.93 22.05 10.14
C SER A 382 4.25 20.94 9.31
N MET A 383 2.94 21.09 9.06
CA MET A 383 2.18 20.16 8.20
C MET A 383 2.63 20.25 6.74
N ASP A 384 2.97 21.44 6.24
CA ASP A 384 3.54 21.63 4.90
C ASP A 384 4.89 20.93 4.78
N GLN A 385 5.79 21.10 5.75
CA GLN A 385 7.07 20.39 5.76
C GLN A 385 6.89 18.87 5.77
N ALA A 386 5.96 18.34 6.58
CA ALA A 386 5.66 16.92 6.60
C ALA A 386 5.06 16.43 5.27
N THR A 387 4.24 17.26 4.62
CA THR A 387 3.65 16.97 3.30
C THR A 387 4.74 16.88 2.23
N GLN A 388 5.71 17.79 2.23
CA GLN A 388 6.86 17.74 1.32
C GLN A 388 7.75 16.50 1.57
N GLN A 389 7.97 16.14 2.85
CA GLN A 389 8.68 14.90 3.19
C GLN A 389 7.93 13.65 2.71
N ASN A 390 6.60 13.63 2.84
CA ASN A 390 5.78 12.54 2.30
C ASN A 390 5.91 12.44 0.78
N ALA A 391 5.92 13.57 0.07
CA ALA A 391 6.11 13.59 -1.38
C ALA A 391 7.48 12.99 -1.76
N ALA A 392 8.55 13.39 -1.09
CA ALA A 392 9.89 12.82 -1.30
C ALA A 392 9.92 11.31 -0.99
N MET A 393 9.35 10.89 0.14
CA MET A 393 9.27 9.47 0.50
C MET A 393 8.47 8.66 -0.52
N VAL A 394 7.40 9.21 -1.09
CA VAL A 394 6.61 8.58 -2.15
C VAL A 394 7.43 8.38 -3.41
N GLU A 395 8.20 9.38 -3.82
CA GLU A 395 9.10 9.27 -4.98
C GLU A 395 10.18 8.19 -4.75
N GLU A 396 10.84 8.22 -3.59
CA GLU A 396 11.87 7.25 -3.22
C GLU A 396 11.30 5.82 -3.15
N THR A 397 10.15 5.64 -2.50
CA THR A 397 9.50 4.33 -2.35
C THR A 397 9.02 3.79 -3.69
N SER A 398 8.50 4.66 -4.56
CA SER A 398 8.11 4.30 -5.92
C SER A 398 9.31 3.88 -6.77
N ALA A 399 10.43 4.60 -6.65
CA ALA A 399 11.67 4.24 -7.33
C ALA A 399 12.23 2.90 -6.83
N ALA A 400 12.25 2.68 -5.51
CA ALA A 400 12.68 1.43 -4.90
C ALA A 400 11.82 0.23 -5.35
N ALA A 401 10.50 0.39 -5.37
CA ALA A 401 9.57 -0.66 -5.84
C ALA A 401 9.79 -1.01 -7.32
N ARG A 402 10.07 -0.01 -8.17
CA ARG A 402 10.40 -0.23 -9.59
C ARG A 402 11.74 -0.95 -9.76
N SER A 403 12.78 -0.55 -9.01
CA SER A 403 14.08 -1.25 -9.01
C SER A 403 13.94 -2.69 -8.57
N LEU A 404 13.21 -2.95 -7.48
CA LEU A 404 12.96 -4.31 -6.99
C LEU A 404 12.20 -5.16 -8.01
N THR A 405 11.22 -4.57 -8.70
CA THR A 405 10.51 -5.25 -9.80
C THR A 405 11.46 -5.64 -10.93
N SER A 406 12.42 -4.78 -11.28
CA SER A 406 13.43 -5.07 -12.31
C SER A 406 14.39 -6.18 -11.88
N GLU A 407 14.91 -6.14 -10.65
CA GLU A 407 15.80 -7.18 -10.11
C GLU A 407 15.11 -8.54 -10.03
N VAL A 408 13.86 -8.55 -9.58
CA VAL A 408 13.04 -9.76 -9.51
C VAL A 408 12.74 -10.31 -10.90
N ALA A 409 12.50 -9.45 -11.90
CA ALA A 409 12.33 -9.88 -13.29
C ALA A 409 13.61 -10.53 -13.85
N ALA A 410 14.79 -9.99 -13.51
CA ALA A 410 16.07 -10.57 -13.88
C ALA A 410 16.30 -11.95 -13.22
N LEU A 411 16.01 -12.08 -11.92
CA LEU A 411 16.08 -13.35 -11.19
C LEU A 411 15.10 -14.38 -11.75
N ALA A 412 13.86 -13.98 -12.02
CA ALA A 412 12.86 -14.84 -12.65
C ALA A 412 13.31 -15.29 -14.04
N GLY A 413 13.92 -14.41 -14.84
CA GLY A 413 14.51 -14.75 -16.13
C GLY A 413 15.66 -15.75 -16.03
N GLN A 414 16.50 -15.64 -14.99
CA GLN A 414 17.58 -16.61 -14.74
C GLN A 414 17.03 -17.96 -14.27
N ALA A 415 16.02 -17.97 -13.39
CA ALA A 415 15.35 -19.19 -12.95
C ALA A 415 14.60 -19.89 -14.10
N ALA A 416 14.00 -19.13 -15.02
CA ALA A 416 13.28 -19.64 -16.18
C ALA A 416 14.17 -20.37 -17.21
N LYS A 417 15.50 -20.21 -17.13
CA LYS A 417 16.44 -21.03 -17.93
C LYS A 417 16.41 -22.50 -17.52
N PHE A 418 15.96 -22.80 -16.29
CA PHE A 418 15.86 -24.17 -15.80
C PHE A 418 14.43 -24.69 -15.96
N ARG A 419 14.29 -25.87 -16.56
CA ARG A 419 13.01 -26.55 -16.71
C ARG A 419 12.72 -27.40 -15.48
N LEU A 420 11.70 -27.02 -14.72
CA LEU A 420 11.35 -27.66 -13.43
C LEU A 420 10.29 -28.75 -13.58
N ASP A 421 9.34 -28.57 -14.50
CA ASP A 421 8.23 -29.49 -14.69
C ASP A 421 8.32 -30.22 -16.02
N ARG A 422 7.90 -31.48 -16.01
CA ARG A 422 7.61 -32.29 -17.21
C ARG A 422 6.24 -31.93 -17.80
N THR A 423 5.83 -30.67 -17.69
CA THR A 423 4.61 -30.22 -18.36
C THR A 423 4.98 -30.08 -19.83
N PRO A 424 4.33 -30.81 -20.77
CA PRO A 424 4.55 -30.57 -22.17
C PRO A 424 4.27 -29.09 -22.36
N THR A 425 5.22 -28.35 -22.93
CA THR A 425 5.00 -27.01 -23.43
C THR A 425 3.73 -27.11 -24.26
N LEU A 426 2.59 -26.68 -23.71
CA LEU A 426 1.41 -26.45 -24.50
C LEU A 426 1.86 -25.33 -25.40
N THR A 427 2.25 -25.70 -26.62
CA THR A 427 2.41 -24.80 -27.74
C THR A 427 1.26 -23.83 -27.63
N ARG A 428 1.56 -22.59 -27.26
CA ARG A 428 0.61 -21.50 -27.26
C ARG A 428 0.19 -21.39 -28.72
N ILE A 429 -0.87 -22.11 -29.09
CA ILE A 429 -1.49 -21.99 -30.39
C ILE A 429 -1.83 -20.51 -30.47
N ALA A 430 -1.15 -19.81 -31.37
CA ALA A 430 -1.46 -18.45 -31.70
C ALA A 430 -2.97 -18.38 -31.89
N GLY A 431 -3.63 -17.66 -30.98
CA GLY A 431 -5.05 -17.43 -31.06
C GLY A 431 -5.32 -16.84 -32.43
N ARG A 432 -5.97 -17.61 -33.30
CA ARG A 432 -6.70 -17.06 -34.44
C ARG A 432 -7.60 -15.97 -33.87
N PRO A 433 -7.60 -14.75 -34.42
CA PRO A 433 -8.58 -13.77 -34.01
C PRO A 433 -9.96 -14.34 -34.35
N VAL A 434 -10.75 -14.64 -33.32
CA VAL A 434 -12.19 -14.81 -33.48
C VAL A 434 -12.68 -13.41 -33.85
N GLY A 435 -13.05 -13.24 -35.12
CA GLY A 435 -13.74 -12.05 -35.59
C GLY A 435 -15.04 -11.93 -34.82
N VAL A 436 -15.06 -11.09 -33.79
CA VAL A 436 -16.30 -10.61 -33.20
C VAL A 436 -16.87 -9.62 -34.19
N ALA A 437 -17.97 -10.01 -34.82
CA ALA A 437 -18.76 -9.15 -35.67
C ALA A 437 -19.15 -7.89 -34.89
N SER A 438 -18.69 -6.74 -35.39
CA SER A 438 -19.16 -5.42 -35.01
C SER A 438 -20.57 -5.25 -35.55
N ASP A 439 -21.59 -5.40 -34.71
CA ASP A 439 -22.95 -5.01 -35.08
C ASP A 439 -23.79 -4.57 -33.87
N VAL A 440 -23.33 -3.57 -33.11
CA VAL A 440 -24.21 -2.73 -32.27
C VAL A 440 -23.60 -1.33 -32.12
N ALA A 441 -23.55 -0.57 -33.22
CA ALA A 441 -23.27 0.87 -33.18
C ALA A 441 -24.10 1.59 -34.23
N LEU A 442 -25.42 1.59 -34.07
CA LEU A 442 -26.34 2.46 -34.84
C LEU A 442 -27.74 2.51 -34.20
N ARG A 443 -27.85 2.89 -32.92
CA ARG A 443 -29.11 3.38 -32.31
C ARG A 443 -28.87 4.41 -31.21
N LEU A 444 -28.22 5.51 -31.57
CA LEU A 444 -28.07 6.68 -30.71
C LEU A 444 -28.42 7.94 -31.52
N SER A 445 -29.68 8.02 -31.93
CA SER A 445 -30.28 9.22 -32.53
C SER A 445 -31.80 9.06 -32.69
N ALA A 446 -32.50 8.87 -31.57
CA ALA A 446 -33.91 9.27 -31.46
C ALA A 446 -34.35 9.24 -29.99
N VAL A 447 -34.66 10.42 -29.48
CA VAL A 447 -35.75 10.79 -28.54
C VAL A 447 -35.22 11.81 -27.55
N ASN A 448 -35.42 13.05 -27.96
CA ASN A 448 -35.42 14.23 -27.12
C ASN A 448 -36.72 14.23 -26.28
N GLY A 449 -36.59 14.60 -25.01
CA GLY A 449 -37.59 15.39 -24.29
C GLY A 449 -38.75 14.66 -23.62
N THR A 450 -38.70 14.55 -22.29
CA THR A 450 -39.85 14.92 -21.46
C THR A 450 -39.41 15.31 -20.05
N LYS A 451 -39.82 16.51 -19.63
CA LYS A 451 -39.82 17.01 -18.25
C LYS A 451 -40.72 16.11 -17.39
N LEU A 452 -40.41 15.92 -16.10
CA LEU A 452 -41.28 16.29 -14.96
C LEU A 452 -40.83 15.64 -13.62
N THR A 453 -40.85 16.51 -12.60
CA THR A 453 -41.14 16.28 -11.17
C THR A 453 -40.09 15.67 -10.25
N ALA A 454 -39.54 16.57 -9.45
CA ALA A 454 -39.00 16.38 -8.13
C ALA A 454 -39.89 15.53 -7.22
N ARG A 455 -39.26 14.66 -6.41
CA ARG A 455 -39.82 14.21 -5.14
C ARG A 455 -38.72 14.09 -4.10
N ALA A 456 -38.85 14.91 -3.08
CA ALA A 456 -38.05 14.95 -1.88
C ALA A 456 -37.96 13.59 -1.18
N ARG A 457 -36.73 13.21 -0.80
CA ARG A 457 -36.44 12.38 0.38
C ARG A 457 -34.95 12.42 0.68
N ASN A 458 -34.58 13.33 1.58
CA ASN A 458 -33.56 13.13 2.62
C ASN A 458 -33.35 14.47 3.35
N SER A 459 -34.17 14.70 4.36
CA SER A 459 -34.02 15.81 5.32
C SER A 459 -34.19 15.33 6.77
N GLU A 460 -33.81 14.09 7.07
CA GLU A 460 -33.86 13.54 8.43
C GLU A 460 -32.48 13.37 9.08
N THR A 461 -31.37 13.46 8.33
CA THR A 461 -30.00 13.31 8.88
C THR A 461 -29.27 14.63 9.15
N ALA A 462 -29.92 15.79 8.96
CA ALA A 462 -29.31 17.11 9.17
C ALA A 462 -29.81 17.84 10.44
N ARG A 463 -30.62 17.20 11.29
CA ARG A 463 -31.14 17.79 12.54
C ARG A 463 -30.50 17.25 13.82
N GLU A 464 -29.62 16.25 13.74
CA GLU A 464 -28.95 15.66 14.91
C GLU A 464 -27.63 16.35 15.33
N TRP A 465 -27.16 17.36 14.60
CA TRP A 465 -25.89 18.06 14.92
C TRP A 465 -26.08 19.49 15.45
N ALA A 466 -27.31 19.89 15.80
CA ALA A 466 -27.61 21.24 16.32
C ALA A 466 -27.84 21.29 17.84
N ASN A 467 -27.63 20.18 18.56
CA ASN A 467 -27.62 20.13 20.02
C ASN A 467 -26.38 19.36 20.51
N PHE A 468 -25.21 19.98 20.34
CA PHE A 468 -24.04 19.72 21.18
C PHE A 468 -23.16 20.96 21.24
#